data_AF-A0A8T9CGA8-F1
#
_entry.id   AF-A0A8T9CGA8-F1
#
_cell.length_a   1.000
_cell.length_b   1.000
_cell.length_c   1.000
_cell.angle_alpha   90.00
_cell.angle_beta   90.00
_cell.angle_gamma   90.00
#
_symmetry.space_group_name_H-M   'P 1'
#
loop_
_entity.id
_entity.type
_entity.pdbx_description
1 polymer ?
#
loop_
_entity_poly.entity_id
_entity_poly.type
_entity_poly.pdbx_seq_one_letter_code
_entity_poly.pdbx_strand_id
1 'polypeptide(L)'
;MHFLTIFTLASSLLTTQSSAAVLKTPRGGCGLNSLLGRDANAQLPLPSQDPFFVPPANWKTYKPGVALKSRGSAYPSITIGNCMDTFQVMYRSTDSMGNATWGTTTVFIPASNKNCDKTHQSKCAHAIVSYELPYDSCDPDTGPSYELQFGEPYGDMYDMLTAGYFVSVPDFEGPLASYGAGVQAGHSVLDSLQAVLSVASTYGFRTTDAKSALWGYSGGALATGFAAELAEVYAPNLALSAVVHGGLVPNVIDSGAQISNTTGFAGLVIAGILGITSQHTEARAYINSRLKSAPPNNAASFYTATTMSGSQLISAFPNTDVVDFFIGGATDLGSPILLNMYEIDALLGYHGTPNMPVFIYEAVNDELSAIKNLDSLVAGYCKQGANILYHRNSVGGHNDELFAGRPRVLQYLSTIFDDTNAISIPSSGCQTKNVTITCSVTLKNTTAVEGSKTVPYRAVVVTQLKLDVMADGTVMVEDDQGLPSGPLDMKSLRKTWSSSLNDFQFNVSGARNPLDSFSLLIDDSSF
;
A
#
# COMPACT_ATOMS: atom_id res chain seq x y z
N MET A 1 -12.68 -56.89 12.39
CA MET A 1 -13.72 -55.87 12.13
C MET A 1 -13.13 -54.52 12.52
N HIS A 2 -12.27 -53.91 11.70
CA HIS A 2 -12.61 -52.98 10.60
C HIS A 2 -13.55 -51.85 11.06
N PHE A 3 -12.96 -50.69 11.37
CA PHE A 3 -13.55 -49.40 11.05
C PHE A 3 -12.42 -48.45 10.61
N LEU A 4 -12.43 -48.20 9.30
CA LEU A 4 -11.62 -47.22 8.57
C LEU A 4 -12.15 -45.84 8.92
N THR A 5 -11.29 -44.90 9.31
CA THR A 5 -11.61 -43.46 9.33
C THR A 5 -10.72 -42.80 8.29
N ILE A 6 -11.31 -42.36 7.19
CA ILE A 6 -10.63 -41.69 6.08
C ILE A 6 -10.51 -40.21 6.45
N PHE A 7 -9.28 -39.75 6.70
CA PHE A 7 -8.92 -38.33 6.68
C PHE A 7 -8.55 -37.98 5.23
N THR A 8 -9.32 -37.10 4.59
CA THR A 8 -8.91 -36.43 3.36
C THR A 8 -7.95 -35.30 3.70
N LEU A 9 -6.66 -35.49 3.37
CA LEU A 9 -5.68 -34.42 3.26
C LEU A 9 -6.03 -33.56 2.03
N ALA A 10 -6.36 -32.29 2.25
CA ALA A 10 -6.30 -31.28 1.20
C ALA A 10 -4.92 -30.61 1.28
N SER A 11 -4.01 -31.09 0.43
CA SER A 11 -2.70 -30.48 0.22
C SER A 11 -2.89 -29.39 -0.84
N SER A 12 -2.84 -28.11 -0.48
CA SER A 12 -2.79 -27.02 -1.45
C SER A 12 -1.35 -26.85 -1.94
N LEU A 13 -1.14 -27.06 -3.24
CA LEU A 13 0.10 -26.80 -3.93
C LEU A 13 0.36 -25.29 -3.96
N LEU A 14 1.43 -24.83 -3.30
CA LEU A 14 2.04 -23.54 -3.63
C LEU A 14 2.79 -23.68 -4.96
N THR A 15 2.30 -23.04 -6.01
CA THR A 15 3.05 -22.87 -7.25
C THR A 15 4.05 -21.73 -7.08
N THR A 16 5.33 -22.07 -7.16
CA THR A 16 6.44 -21.13 -7.21
C THR A 16 6.38 -20.33 -8.52
N GLN A 17 6.09 -19.03 -8.48
CA GLN A 17 6.33 -18.16 -9.63
C GLN A 17 7.81 -17.76 -9.66
N SER A 18 8.50 -18.29 -10.67
CA SER A 18 9.86 -17.92 -11.05
C SER A 18 9.92 -16.48 -11.58
N SER A 19 10.89 -15.72 -11.05
CA SER A 19 11.35 -14.41 -11.51
C SER A 19 11.25 -14.20 -13.03
N ALA A 20 10.45 -13.21 -13.45
CA ALA A 20 10.43 -12.76 -14.82
C ALA A 20 11.66 -11.87 -15.10
N ALA A 21 12.58 -12.38 -15.92
CA ALA A 21 13.64 -11.57 -16.52
C ALA A 21 13.01 -10.54 -17.48
N VAL A 22 13.15 -9.25 -17.16
CA VAL A 22 12.65 -8.14 -17.99
C VAL A 22 13.49 -8.06 -19.27
N LEU A 23 12.91 -8.45 -20.40
CA LEU A 23 13.47 -8.19 -21.73
C LEU A 23 13.35 -6.70 -22.05
N LYS A 24 14.49 -6.00 -22.09
CA LYS A 24 14.62 -4.64 -22.62
C LYS A 24 14.15 -4.58 -24.07
N THR A 25 13.07 -3.85 -24.35
CA THR A 25 12.84 -3.29 -25.69
C THR A 25 12.78 -1.76 -25.60
N PRO A 26 13.59 -1.03 -26.39
CA PRO A 26 13.59 0.42 -26.36
C PRO A 26 12.38 0.93 -27.14
N ARG A 27 11.39 1.51 -26.45
CA ARG A 27 10.40 2.38 -27.07
C ARG A 27 10.72 3.82 -26.73
N GLY A 28 11.17 4.57 -27.73
CA GLY A 28 11.48 5.98 -27.63
C GLY A 28 10.26 6.79 -27.24
N GLY A 29 10.23 7.26 -26.00
CA GLY A 29 9.37 8.36 -25.58
C GLY A 29 9.93 9.66 -26.13
N CYS A 30 9.20 10.31 -27.03
CA CYS A 30 9.51 11.67 -27.46
C CYS A 30 9.34 12.66 -26.29
N GLY A 31 10.45 13.21 -25.80
CA GLY A 31 10.58 14.67 -25.64
C GLY A 31 10.27 15.34 -24.29
N LEU A 32 10.57 14.72 -23.14
CA LEU A 32 10.67 15.44 -21.85
C LEU A 32 11.99 15.21 -21.11
N ASN A 33 12.60 14.02 -21.21
CA ASN A 33 13.89 13.73 -20.56
C ASN A 33 15.04 14.60 -21.09
N SER A 34 15.00 15.03 -22.36
CA SER A 34 16.04 15.88 -22.95
C SER A 34 15.97 17.35 -22.51
N LEU A 35 14.80 17.83 -22.07
CA LEU A 35 14.63 19.22 -21.60
C LEU A 35 15.13 19.43 -20.17
N LEU A 36 15.22 18.35 -19.38
CA LEU A 36 15.68 18.38 -17.98
C LEU A 36 17.09 17.77 -17.78
N GLY A 37 17.78 17.41 -18.87
CA GLY A 37 19.15 16.86 -18.81
C GLY A 37 19.26 15.52 -18.07
N ARG A 38 18.19 14.72 -18.09
CA ARG A 38 18.08 13.46 -17.36
C ARG A 38 18.75 12.31 -18.09
N ASP A 39 19.66 11.60 -17.42
CA ASP A 39 20.21 10.34 -17.91
C ASP A 39 19.26 9.19 -17.59
N ALA A 40 18.68 8.59 -18.62
CA ALA A 40 17.72 7.49 -18.50
C ALA A 40 18.33 6.21 -17.90
N ASN A 41 19.67 6.11 -17.76
CA ASN A 41 20.35 5.00 -17.12
C ASN A 41 20.89 5.33 -15.72
N ALA A 42 20.79 6.58 -15.26
CA ALA A 42 21.19 6.95 -13.91
C ALA A 42 20.14 6.49 -12.91
N GLN A 43 20.59 5.93 -11.79
CA GLN A 43 19.77 5.53 -10.66
C GLN A 43 20.22 6.32 -9.44
N LEU A 44 19.32 6.54 -8.50
CA LEU A 44 19.73 7.00 -7.18
C LEU A 44 20.61 5.92 -6.53
N PRO A 45 21.67 6.29 -5.80
CA PRO A 45 22.35 5.33 -4.93
C PRO A 45 21.40 4.86 -3.82
N LEU A 46 21.71 3.72 -3.21
CA LEU A 46 21.00 3.25 -2.03
C LEU A 46 21.02 4.34 -0.94
N PRO A 47 19.96 4.49 -0.13
CA PRO A 47 19.92 5.45 0.98
C PRO A 47 21.17 5.42 1.87
N SER A 48 21.69 4.24 2.20
CA SER A 48 22.92 4.02 2.98
C SER A 48 24.19 4.55 2.30
N GLN A 49 24.15 4.78 1.00
CA GLN A 49 25.25 5.24 0.15
C GLN A 49 25.04 6.65 -0.40
N ASP A 50 23.89 7.27 -0.13
CA ASP A 50 23.50 8.58 -0.66
C ASP A 50 23.78 9.70 0.37
N PRO A 51 24.66 10.67 0.06
CA PRO A 51 24.93 11.82 0.93
C PRO A 51 23.68 12.66 1.27
N PHE A 52 22.61 12.55 0.48
CA PHE A 52 21.33 13.19 0.80
C PHE A 52 20.78 12.69 2.14
N PHE A 53 21.01 11.42 2.51
CA PHE A 53 20.53 10.79 3.75
C PHE A 53 21.46 11.03 4.95
N VAL A 54 22.47 11.89 4.80
CA VAL A 54 23.29 12.37 5.93
C VAL A 54 22.74 13.73 6.41
N PRO A 55 22.16 13.83 7.63
CA PRO A 55 21.56 15.07 8.09
C PRO A 55 22.62 16.15 8.41
N PRO A 56 22.31 17.46 8.25
CA PRO A 56 23.23 18.55 8.61
C PRO A 56 23.62 18.53 10.09
N ALA A 57 24.85 18.89 10.46
CA ALA A 57 25.36 18.72 11.83
C ALA A 57 24.47 19.28 12.97
N ASN A 58 23.74 20.37 12.73
CA ASN A 58 22.85 21.02 13.70
C ASN A 58 21.38 20.57 13.62
N TRP A 59 21.05 19.51 12.87
CA TRP A 59 19.68 19.08 12.59
C TRP A 59 18.83 18.88 13.87
N LYS A 60 19.44 18.39 14.96
CA LYS A 60 18.76 18.15 16.25
C LYS A 60 18.23 19.42 16.93
N THR A 61 18.75 20.59 16.54
CA THR A 61 18.35 21.88 17.13
C THR A 61 17.07 22.45 16.53
N TYR A 62 16.65 21.93 15.38
CA TYR A 62 15.41 22.35 14.74
C TYR A 62 14.18 21.71 15.41
N LYS A 63 13.02 22.34 15.21
CA LYS A 63 11.73 21.82 15.64
C LYS A 63 11.25 20.68 14.72
N PRO A 64 10.36 19.79 15.19
CA PRO A 64 9.66 18.85 14.30
C PRO A 64 8.98 19.57 13.13
N GLY A 65 8.98 18.93 11.97
CA GLY A 65 8.37 19.44 10.73
C GLY A 65 9.21 20.47 9.96
N VAL A 66 10.43 20.77 10.41
CA VAL A 66 11.35 21.66 9.67
C VAL A 66 12.01 20.89 8.52
N ALA A 67 11.89 21.42 7.30
CA ALA A 67 12.68 20.97 6.15
C ALA A 67 14.17 21.29 6.37
N LEU A 68 15.00 20.24 6.44
CA LEU A 68 16.44 20.33 6.67
C LEU A 68 17.21 20.51 5.36
N LYS A 69 16.81 19.79 4.31
CA LYS A 69 17.38 19.84 2.96
C LYS A 69 16.32 19.47 1.94
N SER A 70 16.45 19.97 0.71
CA SER A 70 15.68 19.47 -0.43
C SER A 70 16.56 19.28 -1.67
N ARG A 71 16.17 18.35 -2.54
CA ARG A 71 16.72 18.21 -3.90
C ARG A 71 15.59 18.11 -4.92
N GLY A 72 15.62 18.98 -5.92
CA GLY A 72 14.67 18.94 -7.05
C GLY A 72 15.09 17.94 -8.12
N SER A 73 14.16 17.53 -8.97
CA SER A 73 14.36 16.44 -9.95
C SER A 73 15.07 15.24 -9.34
N ALA A 74 14.56 14.79 -8.19
CA ALA A 74 15.21 13.77 -7.38
C ALA A 74 15.43 12.47 -8.15
N TYR A 75 14.46 12.07 -8.99
CA TYR A 75 14.57 10.85 -9.78
C TYR A 75 15.18 11.15 -11.16
N PRO A 76 16.31 10.50 -11.52
CA PRO A 76 16.94 10.71 -12.82
C PRO A 76 16.05 10.25 -13.98
N SER A 77 15.16 9.29 -13.75
CA SER A 77 14.11 8.86 -14.68
C SER A 77 12.80 8.70 -13.92
N ILE A 78 11.68 9.06 -14.54
CA ILE A 78 10.34 8.92 -13.95
C ILE A 78 9.57 7.91 -14.79
N THR A 79 9.23 6.78 -14.17
CA THR A 79 8.42 5.70 -14.77
C THR A 79 6.96 5.76 -14.35
N ILE A 80 6.64 6.52 -13.30
CA ILE A 80 5.29 6.72 -12.78
C ILE A 80 4.50 7.62 -13.72
N GLY A 81 3.35 7.14 -14.19
CA GLY A 81 2.51 7.85 -15.15
C GLY A 81 1.92 9.14 -14.58
N ASN A 82 1.66 10.12 -15.44
CA ASN A 82 1.15 11.45 -15.08
C ASN A 82 2.00 12.21 -14.04
N CYS A 83 3.26 11.81 -13.82
CA CYS A 83 4.24 12.56 -13.04
C CYS A 83 5.18 13.32 -13.99
N MET A 84 5.30 14.65 -13.83
CA MET A 84 6.24 15.45 -14.62
C MET A 84 7.60 15.64 -13.96
N ASP A 85 7.64 15.68 -12.63
CA ASP A 85 8.86 15.93 -11.87
C ASP A 85 8.72 15.39 -10.43
N THR A 86 9.85 15.21 -9.75
CA THR A 86 9.93 14.78 -8.36
C THR A 86 10.88 15.68 -7.57
N PHE A 87 10.64 15.83 -6.28
CA PHE A 87 11.63 16.39 -5.37
C PHE A 87 11.64 15.61 -4.06
N GLN A 88 12.77 15.62 -3.36
CA GLN A 88 12.89 15.03 -2.04
C GLN A 88 13.13 16.08 -0.99
N VAL A 89 12.56 15.86 0.18
CA VAL A 89 12.73 16.69 1.38
C VAL A 89 13.19 15.80 2.52
N MET A 90 14.33 16.16 3.12
CA MET A 90 14.72 15.64 4.42
C MET A 90 14.14 16.58 5.49
N TYR A 91 13.54 16.03 6.53
CA TYR A 91 12.90 16.79 7.60
C TYR A 91 13.32 16.30 8.98
N ARG A 92 13.21 17.17 9.98
CA ARG A 92 13.41 16.84 11.40
C ARG A 92 12.10 16.25 11.94
N SER A 93 12.18 15.11 12.63
CA SER A 93 11.05 14.39 13.24
C SER A 93 11.32 14.06 14.73
N THR A 94 10.42 13.33 15.39
CA THR A 94 10.53 12.84 16.77
C THR A 94 10.27 11.34 16.83
N ASP A 95 11.16 10.59 17.49
CA ASP A 95 11.04 9.13 17.60
C ASP A 95 10.01 8.67 18.64
N SER A 96 9.73 7.36 18.71
CA SER A 96 8.75 6.80 19.64
C SER A 96 9.10 7.07 21.11
N MET A 97 10.36 7.38 21.40
CA MET A 97 10.87 7.68 22.73
C MET A 97 10.99 9.19 23.00
N GLY A 98 10.51 10.04 22.08
CA GLY A 98 10.54 11.49 22.21
C GLY A 98 11.88 12.14 21.85
N ASN A 99 12.85 11.38 21.34
CA ASN A 99 14.14 11.94 20.92
C ASN A 99 14.06 12.53 19.52
N ALA A 100 14.96 13.46 19.22
CA ALA A 100 15.09 13.99 17.87
C ALA A 100 15.53 12.87 16.90
N THR A 101 14.81 12.74 15.79
CA THR A 101 15.15 11.92 14.63
C THR A 101 14.93 12.74 13.35
N TRP A 102 15.10 12.12 12.19
CA TRP A 102 14.83 12.73 10.89
C TRP A 102 14.10 11.75 10.00
N GLY A 103 13.55 12.23 8.89
CA GLY A 103 12.95 11.40 7.86
C GLY A 103 13.15 12.02 6.48
N THR A 104 12.78 11.27 5.45
CA THR A 104 12.78 11.71 4.06
C THR A 104 11.40 11.51 3.46
N THR A 105 11.02 12.35 2.52
CA THR A 105 9.83 12.13 1.69
C THR A 105 10.15 12.48 0.24
N THR A 106 9.64 11.68 -0.70
CA THR A 106 9.63 12.02 -2.12
C THR A 106 8.26 12.56 -2.50
N VAL A 107 8.23 13.71 -3.16
CA VAL A 107 7.03 14.34 -3.67
C VAL A 107 7.00 14.23 -5.19
N PHE A 108 5.85 13.83 -5.72
CA PHE A 108 5.57 13.62 -7.14
C PHE A 108 4.64 14.73 -7.64
N ILE A 109 5.07 15.41 -8.69
CA ILE A 109 4.39 16.58 -9.25
C ILE A 109 3.54 16.11 -10.45
N PRO A 110 2.22 16.39 -10.45
CA PRO A 110 1.32 15.94 -11.50
C PRO A 110 1.64 16.62 -12.83
N ALA A 111 1.44 15.93 -13.95
CA ALA A 111 1.72 16.46 -15.29
C ALA A 111 0.84 17.67 -15.66
N SER A 112 -0.31 17.82 -15.00
CA SER A 112 -1.17 19.01 -15.10
C SER A 112 -0.46 20.29 -14.66
N ASN A 113 0.58 20.20 -13.82
CA ASN A 113 1.37 21.33 -13.34
C ASN A 113 2.33 21.94 -14.38
N LYS A 114 2.39 21.39 -15.61
CA LYS A 114 3.33 21.84 -16.66
C LYS A 114 3.23 23.33 -16.99
N ASN A 115 2.05 23.91 -16.84
CA ASN A 115 1.78 25.33 -17.11
C ASN A 115 1.55 26.15 -15.82
N CYS A 116 1.98 25.64 -14.67
CA CYS A 116 1.98 26.39 -13.42
C CYS A 116 3.13 27.40 -13.41
N ASP A 117 2.81 28.68 -13.19
CA ASP A 117 3.79 29.73 -12.94
C ASP A 117 3.19 30.85 -12.07
N LYS A 118 4.00 31.86 -11.71
CA LYS A 118 3.58 32.99 -10.86
C LYS A 118 2.39 33.78 -11.41
N THR A 119 2.21 33.80 -12.73
CA THR A 119 1.13 34.50 -13.44
C THR A 119 -0.08 33.59 -13.73
N HIS A 120 0.10 32.28 -13.68
CA HIS A 120 -0.92 31.26 -13.95
C HIS A 120 -1.17 30.35 -12.74
N GLN A 121 -1.32 30.94 -11.54
CA GLN A 121 -1.52 30.17 -10.30
C GLN A 121 -2.76 29.26 -10.31
N SER A 122 -3.78 29.59 -11.11
CA SER A 122 -4.95 28.72 -11.31
C SER A 122 -4.64 27.40 -12.04
N LYS A 123 -3.44 27.26 -12.63
CA LYS A 123 -2.92 26.03 -13.24
C LYS A 123 -2.04 25.21 -12.29
N CYS A 124 -1.69 25.77 -11.14
CA CYS A 124 -0.93 25.08 -10.10
C CYS A 124 -1.88 24.23 -9.24
N ALA A 125 -1.47 23.01 -8.92
CA ALA A 125 -2.15 22.15 -7.98
C ALA A 125 -2.29 22.83 -6.61
N HIS A 126 -3.47 22.69 -6.01
CA HIS A 126 -3.79 23.18 -4.66
C HIS A 126 -4.04 22.05 -3.66
N ALA A 127 -3.96 20.80 -4.11
CA ALA A 127 -4.21 19.64 -3.28
C ALA A 127 -2.98 18.73 -3.23
N ILE A 128 -2.68 18.23 -2.03
CA ILE A 128 -1.60 17.28 -1.79
C ILE A 128 -2.11 16.12 -0.93
N VAL A 129 -1.74 14.91 -1.31
CA VAL A 129 -1.96 13.70 -0.50
C VAL A 129 -0.61 13.22 0.03
N SER A 130 -0.46 13.15 1.35
CA SER A 130 0.57 12.30 1.95
C SER A 130 0.09 10.86 1.82
N TYR A 131 0.81 10.06 1.04
CA TYR A 131 0.48 8.69 0.74
C TYR A 131 1.46 7.77 1.47
N GLU A 132 0.98 7.11 2.50
CA GLU A 132 1.74 6.15 3.27
C GLU A 132 1.71 4.79 2.55
N LEU A 133 2.69 4.60 1.65
CA LEU A 133 2.89 3.33 0.93
C LEU A 133 3.26 2.22 1.93
N PRO A 134 2.60 1.04 1.93
CA PRO A 134 3.05 -0.10 2.73
C PRO A 134 4.31 -0.72 2.10
N TYR A 135 5.49 -0.40 2.63
CA TYR A 135 6.77 -1.02 2.21
C TYR A 135 7.24 -2.13 3.15
N ASP A 136 6.65 -2.21 4.35
CA ASP A 136 6.67 -3.33 5.29
C ASP A 136 8.05 -4.01 5.44
N SER A 137 9.07 -3.20 5.69
CA SER A 137 10.47 -3.66 5.78
C SER A 137 11.21 -2.96 6.90
N CYS A 138 12.11 -3.69 7.57
CA CYS A 138 13.06 -3.13 8.53
C CYS A 138 14.46 -2.87 7.94
N ASP A 139 14.56 -2.71 6.61
CA ASP A 139 15.78 -2.33 5.89
C ASP A 139 15.70 -0.86 5.42
N PRO A 140 16.56 0.05 5.95
CA PRO A 140 16.61 1.44 5.54
C PRO A 140 16.86 1.69 4.05
N ASP A 141 17.41 0.71 3.33
CA ASP A 141 17.68 0.83 1.89
C ASP A 141 16.48 0.51 1.00
N THR A 142 15.37 0.05 1.60
CA THR A 142 14.15 -0.37 0.88
C THR A 142 12.99 0.61 1.05
N GLY A 143 13.26 1.79 1.60
CA GLY A 143 12.26 2.84 1.80
C GLY A 143 11.68 3.40 0.49
N PRO A 144 10.46 3.96 0.51
CA PRO A 144 9.80 4.51 -0.67
C PRO A 144 10.61 5.56 -1.45
N SER A 145 11.43 6.35 -0.76
CA SER A 145 12.28 7.38 -1.37
C SER A 145 13.32 6.82 -2.34
N TYR A 146 13.65 5.53 -2.23
CA TYR A 146 14.52 4.82 -3.16
C TYR A 146 13.72 3.91 -4.09
N GLU A 147 12.85 3.05 -3.56
CA GLU A 147 12.16 2.02 -4.34
C GLU A 147 11.22 2.59 -5.42
N LEU A 148 10.56 3.73 -5.15
CA LEU A 148 9.65 4.34 -6.14
C LEU A 148 10.37 4.87 -7.40
N GLN A 149 11.70 4.91 -7.44
CA GLN A 149 12.42 5.19 -8.68
C GLN A 149 12.21 4.09 -9.74
N PHE A 150 11.81 2.89 -9.32
CA PHE A 150 11.53 1.75 -10.19
C PHE A 150 10.07 1.65 -10.63
N GLY A 151 9.19 2.50 -10.09
CA GLY A 151 7.76 2.53 -10.40
C GLY A 151 6.92 2.45 -9.13
N GLU A 152 5.62 2.73 -9.28
CA GLU A 152 4.66 2.52 -8.19
C GLU A 152 4.11 1.08 -8.25
N PRO A 153 3.83 0.44 -7.10
CA PRO A 153 3.38 -0.95 -7.08
C PRO A 153 1.88 -1.13 -7.31
N TYR A 154 1.05 -0.12 -6.99
CA TYR A 154 -0.41 -0.32 -6.89
C TYR A 154 -1.23 0.47 -7.91
N GLY A 155 -0.74 1.61 -8.42
CA GLY A 155 -1.51 2.50 -9.30
C GLY A 155 -2.30 3.59 -8.58
N ASP A 156 -2.24 3.65 -7.24
CA ASP A 156 -2.87 4.71 -6.44
C ASP A 156 -2.26 6.09 -6.76
N MET A 157 -0.93 6.16 -6.96
CA MET A 157 -0.25 7.40 -7.29
C MET A 157 -0.61 7.87 -8.69
N TYR A 158 -0.67 6.96 -9.66
CA TYR A 158 -1.13 7.26 -11.02
C TYR A 158 -2.49 7.94 -10.98
N ASP A 159 -3.44 7.41 -10.21
CA ASP A 159 -4.79 7.97 -10.13
C ASP A 159 -4.80 9.35 -9.46
N MET A 160 -4.06 9.54 -8.35
CA MET A 160 -3.93 10.86 -7.70
C MET A 160 -3.23 11.90 -8.57
N LEU A 161 -2.17 11.51 -9.28
CA LEU A 161 -1.45 12.38 -10.22
C LEU A 161 -2.31 12.73 -11.43
N THR A 162 -3.16 11.79 -11.89
CA THR A 162 -4.15 12.02 -12.95
C THR A 162 -5.21 13.02 -12.51
N ALA A 163 -5.64 12.95 -11.24
CA ALA A 163 -6.55 13.92 -10.63
C ALA A 163 -5.90 15.30 -10.42
N GLY A 164 -4.58 15.42 -10.61
CA GLY A 164 -3.84 16.67 -10.53
C GLY A 164 -3.38 17.02 -9.11
N TYR A 165 -3.32 16.03 -8.22
CA TYR A 165 -2.84 16.21 -6.85
C TYR A 165 -1.34 15.99 -6.77
N PHE A 166 -0.67 16.73 -5.89
CA PHE A 166 0.68 16.36 -5.46
C PHE A 166 0.57 15.08 -4.63
N VAL A 167 1.52 14.16 -4.79
CA VAL A 167 1.61 12.95 -3.97
C VAL A 167 2.93 13.00 -3.20
N SER A 168 2.87 13.05 -1.88
CA SER A 168 4.04 13.01 -0.98
C SER A 168 4.13 11.63 -0.37
N VAL A 169 5.23 10.90 -0.57
CA VAL A 169 5.41 9.55 -0.01
C VAL A 169 6.56 9.61 1.00
N PRO A 170 6.28 9.58 2.31
CA PRO A 170 7.31 9.60 3.33
C PRO A 170 7.91 8.21 3.60
N ASP A 171 9.20 8.18 3.90
CA ASP A 171 9.87 7.05 4.56
C ASP A 171 9.51 7.11 6.06
N PHE A 172 8.25 6.81 6.38
CA PHE A 172 7.67 7.14 7.68
C PHE A 172 8.28 6.35 8.86
N GLU A 173 8.99 5.26 8.62
CA GLU A 173 9.64 4.47 9.68
C GLU A 173 11.00 5.05 10.10
N GLY A 174 11.44 6.13 9.43
CA GLY A 174 12.65 6.86 9.74
C GLY A 174 13.93 6.10 9.38
N PRO A 175 15.10 6.62 9.80
CA PRO A 175 16.41 6.14 9.37
C PRO A 175 16.80 4.76 9.89
N LEU A 176 16.02 4.22 10.82
CA LEU A 176 16.22 2.88 11.38
C LEU A 176 15.30 1.84 10.74
N ALA A 177 14.40 2.23 9.81
CA ALA A 177 13.35 1.36 9.28
C ALA A 177 12.59 0.65 10.41
N SER A 178 12.03 1.48 11.30
CA SER A 178 11.30 1.05 12.50
C SER A 178 9.91 0.48 12.18
N TYR A 179 9.82 -0.47 11.25
CA TYR A 179 8.55 -1.10 10.85
C TYR A 179 7.74 -1.59 12.06
N GLY A 180 6.48 -1.15 12.12
CA GLY A 180 5.57 -1.43 13.23
C GLY A 180 5.61 -0.44 14.40
N ALA A 181 6.56 0.52 14.43
CA ALA A 181 6.59 1.61 15.42
C ALA A 181 5.65 2.76 15.01
N GLY A 182 4.41 2.68 15.47
CA GLY A 182 3.32 3.59 15.15
C GLY A 182 3.54 5.04 15.57
N VAL A 183 4.08 5.30 16.76
CA VAL A 183 4.31 6.66 17.27
C VAL A 183 5.35 7.39 16.42
N GLN A 184 6.50 6.75 16.17
CA GLN A 184 7.51 7.23 15.20
C GLN A 184 6.86 7.50 13.84
N ALA A 185 6.11 6.53 13.30
CA ALA A 185 5.48 6.64 11.99
C ALA A 185 4.49 7.81 11.91
N GLY A 186 3.62 7.96 12.91
CA GLY A 186 2.66 9.05 13.00
C GLY A 186 3.33 10.43 13.07
N HIS A 187 4.36 10.59 13.91
CA HIS A 187 5.16 11.83 13.93
C HIS A 187 5.80 12.10 12.57
N SER A 188 6.40 11.08 11.95
CA SER A 188 7.07 11.22 10.66
C SER A 188 6.13 11.63 9.54
N VAL A 189 4.90 11.08 9.49
CA VAL A 189 3.87 11.47 8.52
C VAL A 189 3.51 12.95 8.69
N LEU A 190 3.16 13.38 9.91
CA LEU A 190 2.78 14.77 10.21
C LEU A 190 3.93 15.76 9.89
N ASP A 191 5.14 15.44 10.33
CA ASP A 191 6.33 16.28 10.12
C ASP A 191 6.74 16.33 8.64
N SER A 192 6.57 15.24 7.89
CA SER A 192 6.85 15.20 6.46
C SER A 192 5.95 16.15 5.69
N LEU A 193 4.64 16.14 5.97
CA LEU A 193 3.67 16.99 5.31
C LEU A 193 3.92 18.46 5.67
N GLN A 194 4.20 18.76 6.93
CA GLN A 194 4.57 20.10 7.36
C GLN A 194 5.84 20.61 6.63
N ALA A 195 6.88 19.77 6.54
CA ALA A 195 8.11 20.11 5.85
C ALA A 195 7.89 20.34 4.35
N VAL A 196 7.11 19.48 3.70
CA VAL A 196 6.78 19.61 2.28
C VAL A 196 6.00 20.89 2.01
N LEU A 197 4.94 21.17 2.78
CA LEU A 197 4.15 22.40 2.62
C LEU A 197 5.00 23.67 2.78
N SER A 198 6.04 23.63 3.62
CA SER A 198 6.96 24.76 3.80
C SER A 198 7.81 25.10 2.57
N VAL A 199 8.05 24.13 1.67
CA VAL A 199 8.90 24.30 0.47
C VAL A 199 8.12 24.17 -0.84
N ALA A 200 6.91 23.61 -0.82
CA ALA A 200 6.16 23.20 -2.01
C ALA A 200 5.87 24.33 -3.01
N SER A 201 5.75 25.59 -2.54
CA SER A 201 5.57 26.75 -3.44
C SER A 201 6.74 26.94 -4.42
N THR A 202 7.96 26.53 -4.05
CA THR A 202 9.14 26.54 -4.92
C THR A 202 9.01 25.53 -6.06
N TYR A 203 8.17 24.51 -5.88
CA TYR A 203 7.93 23.42 -6.80
C TYR A 203 6.57 23.53 -7.52
N GLY A 204 5.95 24.72 -7.51
CA GLY A 204 4.71 24.97 -8.24
C GLY A 204 3.43 24.51 -7.52
N PHE A 205 3.47 24.40 -6.20
CA PHE A 205 2.26 24.17 -5.40
C PHE A 205 1.60 25.49 -5.00
N ARG A 206 0.27 25.59 -5.16
CA ARG A 206 -0.52 26.75 -4.75
C ARG A 206 -0.85 26.66 -3.27
N THR A 207 -0.32 27.58 -2.47
CA THR A 207 -0.46 27.54 -1.00
C THR A 207 -1.62 28.37 -0.44
N THR A 208 -2.24 29.24 -1.24
CA THR A 208 -3.27 30.19 -0.80
C THR A 208 -4.56 29.55 -0.28
N ASP A 209 -4.89 28.39 -0.80
CA ASP A 209 -6.09 27.58 -0.59
C ASP A 209 -5.72 26.09 -0.57
N ALA A 210 -4.51 25.80 -0.09
CA ALA A 210 -3.98 24.46 -0.05
C ALA A 210 -4.88 23.53 0.78
N LYS A 211 -5.25 22.40 0.19
CA LYS A 211 -5.92 21.30 0.88
C LYS A 211 -4.95 20.13 0.99
N SER A 212 -4.95 19.46 2.14
CA SER A 212 -4.05 18.34 2.39
C SER A 212 -4.82 17.15 2.97
N ALA A 213 -4.44 15.94 2.56
CA ALA A 213 -4.98 14.71 3.12
C ALA A 213 -3.87 13.70 3.40
N LEU A 214 -4.15 12.76 4.30
CA LEU A 214 -3.34 11.57 4.51
C LEU A 214 -4.08 10.36 3.92
N TRP A 215 -3.36 9.42 3.32
CA TRP A 215 -3.92 8.16 2.83
C TRP A 215 -2.91 7.03 2.98
N GLY A 216 -3.28 5.98 3.71
CA GLY A 216 -2.53 4.74 3.79
C GLY A 216 -3.40 3.50 3.58
N TYR A 217 -2.76 2.44 3.10
CA TYR A 217 -3.34 1.08 3.04
C TYR A 217 -2.48 0.08 3.81
N SER A 218 -3.07 -0.90 4.48
CA SER A 218 -2.35 -1.96 5.20
C SER A 218 -1.33 -1.41 6.23
N GLY A 219 -0.05 -1.78 6.15
CA GLY A 219 1.03 -1.19 6.99
C GLY A 219 1.12 0.34 6.90
N GLY A 220 0.82 0.91 5.73
CA GLY A 220 0.69 2.35 5.57
C GLY A 220 -0.50 2.95 6.32
N ALA A 221 -1.62 2.23 6.40
CA ALA A 221 -2.79 2.67 7.15
C ALA A 221 -2.53 2.72 8.67
N LEU A 222 -1.63 1.87 9.20
CA LEU A 222 -1.13 1.96 10.58
C LEU A 222 -0.45 3.32 10.82
N ALA A 223 0.50 3.70 9.95
CA ALA A 223 1.20 4.98 10.03
C ALA A 223 0.23 6.17 9.95
N THR A 224 -0.70 6.14 8.98
CA THR A 224 -1.76 7.14 8.85
C THR A 224 -2.64 7.18 10.10
N GLY A 225 -2.96 6.04 10.71
CA GLY A 225 -3.81 5.92 11.90
C GLY A 225 -3.20 6.61 13.11
N PHE A 226 -1.92 6.33 13.39
CA PHE A 226 -1.17 7.01 14.44
C PHE A 226 -1.04 8.51 14.16
N ALA A 227 -0.80 8.92 12.91
CA ALA A 227 -0.78 10.33 12.53
C ALA A 227 -2.11 11.02 12.86
N ALA A 228 -3.24 10.38 12.56
CA ALA A 228 -4.56 10.93 12.84
C ALA A 228 -4.87 11.04 14.35
N GLU A 229 -4.46 10.07 15.17
CA GLU A 229 -4.59 10.14 16.63
C GLU A 229 -3.72 11.24 17.25
N LEU A 230 -2.48 11.37 16.77
CA LEU A 230 -1.49 12.27 17.35
C LEU A 230 -1.64 13.71 16.87
N ALA A 231 -2.34 13.94 15.75
CA ALA A 231 -2.42 15.24 15.07
C ALA A 231 -2.77 16.41 16.01
N GLU A 232 -3.77 16.25 16.87
CA GLU A 232 -4.23 17.32 17.76
C GLU A 232 -3.16 17.79 18.76
N VAL A 233 -2.42 16.85 19.34
CA VAL A 233 -1.45 17.14 20.40
C VAL A 233 -0.08 17.45 19.81
N TYR A 234 0.33 16.69 18.79
CA TYR A 234 1.67 16.76 18.22
C TYR A 234 1.81 17.89 17.18
N ALA A 235 0.83 18.04 16.28
CA ALA A 235 0.88 18.98 15.17
C ALA A 235 -0.41 19.84 15.06
N PRO A 236 -0.84 20.55 16.13
CA PRO A 236 -2.14 21.26 16.18
C PRO A 236 -2.34 22.34 15.11
N ASN A 237 -1.25 22.83 14.51
CA ASN A 237 -1.30 23.87 13.48
C ASN A 237 -1.32 23.30 12.05
N LEU A 238 -1.23 21.98 11.89
CA LEU A 238 -1.30 21.33 10.59
C LEU A 238 -2.75 21.10 10.21
N ALA A 239 -3.24 21.86 9.23
CA ALA A 239 -4.61 21.75 8.75
C ALA A 239 -4.77 20.55 7.80
N LEU A 240 -5.37 19.46 8.29
CA LEU A 240 -5.74 18.28 7.51
C LEU A 240 -7.19 18.39 7.04
N SER A 241 -7.40 18.36 5.72
CA SER A 241 -8.73 18.35 5.12
C SER A 241 -9.38 16.97 5.16
N ALA A 242 -8.57 15.90 5.16
CA ALA A 242 -9.05 14.53 5.22
C ALA A 242 -7.99 13.54 5.73
N VAL A 243 -8.46 12.41 6.24
CA VAL A 243 -7.66 11.21 6.42
C VAL A 243 -8.38 10.04 5.75
N VAL A 244 -7.63 9.15 5.09
CA VAL A 244 -8.14 7.94 4.44
C VAL A 244 -7.38 6.72 4.93
N HIS A 245 -8.08 5.70 5.41
CA HIS A 245 -7.52 4.40 5.76
C HIS A 245 -8.18 3.30 4.94
N GLY A 246 -7.39 2.35 4.45
CA GLY A 246 -7.92 1.06 4.02
C GLY A 246 -7.08 -0.11 4.49
N GLY A 247 -7.67 -1.30 4.65
CA GLY A 247 -6.95 -2.45 5.20
C GLY A 247 -6.32 -2.14 6.56
N LEU A 248 -6.99 -1.31 7.39
CA LEU A 248 -6.38 -0.75 8.59
C LEU A 248 -6.04 -1.87 9.56
N VAL A 249 -4.89 -1.78 10.21
CA VAL A 249 -4.42 -2.71 11.25
C VAL A 249 -4.45 -2.03 12.62
N PRO A 250 -5.57 -2.05 13.37
CA PRO A 250 -5.67 -1.38 14.67
C PRO A 250 -4.79 -1.95 15.77
N ASN A 251 -4.49 -3.25 15.69
CA ASN A 251 -3.77 -3.98 16.71
C ASN A 251 -2.78 -4.92 16.03
N VAL A 252 -1.51 -4.50 15.98
CA VAL A 252 -0.43 -5.26 15.33
C VAL A 252 -0.17 -6.59 16.05
N ILE A 253 -0.47 -6.71 17.35
CA ILE A 253 -0.32 -7.97 18.09
C ILE A 253 -1.30 -9.02 17.54
N ASP A 254 -2.58 -8.64 17.43
CA ASP A 254 -3.62 -9.54 16.95
C ASP A 254 -3.37 -9.95 15.49
N SER A 255 -3.06 -8.97 14.63
CA SER A 255 -2.72 -9.23 13.24
C SER A 255 -1.46 -10.07 13.12
N GLY A 256 -0.41 -9.75 13.86
CA GLY A 256 0.83 -10.53 13.92
C GLY A 256 0.59 -11.99 14.30
N ALA A 257 -0.24 -12.25 15.33
CA ALA A 257 -0.60 -13.60 15.74
C ALA A 257 -1.45 -14.35 14.70
N GLN A 258 -2.26 -13.62 13.93
CA GLN A 258 -3.07 -14.19 12.84
C GLN A 258 -2.20 -14.67 11.67
N ILE A 259 -1.10 -13.96 11.39
CA ILE A 259 -0.23 -14.20 10.23
C ILE A 259 1.16 -14.78 10.61
N SER A 260 1.40 -15.07 11.88
CA SER A 260 2.67 -15.62 12.38
C SER A 260 2.86 -17.10 12.05
N ASN A 261 1.78 -17.78 11.66
CA ASN A 261 1.78 -19.17 11.24
C ASN A 261 2.22 -19.29 9.77
N THR A 262 2.20 -20.51 9.21
CA THR A 262 2.68 -20.85 7.86
C THR A 262 1.87 -20.25 6.69
N THR A 263 1.20 -19.11 6.89
CA THR A 263 0.39 -18.37 5.89
C THR A 263 1.21 -17.65 4.82
N GLY A 264 2.54 -17.65 4.91
CA GLY A 264 3.43 -17.01 3.94
C GLY A 264 3.83 -15.57 4.29
N PHE A 265 3.34 -15.03 5.40
CA PHE A 265 3.64 -13.67 5.86
C PHE A 265 4.56 -13.60 7.09
N ALA A 266 5.12 -14.75 7.53
CA ALA A 266 6.00 -14.82 8.70
C ALA A 266 7.20 -13.87 8.61
N GLY A 267 7.74 -13.65 7.40
CA GLY A 267 8.82 -12.69 7.18
C GLY A 267 8.45 -11.25 7.57
N LEU A 268 7.21 -10.83 7.31
CA LEU A 268 6.71 -9.51 7.71
C LEU A 268 6.61 -9.41 9.23
N VAL A 269 6.16 -10.46 9.92
CA VAL A 269 6.11 -10.48 11.39
C VAL A 269 7.51 -10.39 11.99
N ILE A 270 8.48 -11.13 11.44
CA ILE A 270 9.89 -11.08 11.85
C ILE A 270 10.42 -9.65 11.67
N ALA A 271 10.20 -9.04 10.50
CA ALA A 271 10.62 -7.67 10.23
C ALA A 271 9.90 -6.67 11.15
N GLY A 272 8.63 -6.86 11.47
CA GLY A 272 7.88 -6.02 12.40
C GLY A 272 8.44 -6.09 13.82
N ILE A 273 8.78 -7.28 14.32
CA ILE A 273 9.44 -7.45 15.63
C ILE A 273 10.79 -6.72 15.64
N LEU A 274 11.58 -6.86 14.57
CA LEU A 274 12.87 -6.16 14.45
C LEU A 274 12.65 -4.63 14.36
N GLY A 275 11.78 -4.17 13.46
CA GLY A 275 11.49 -2.76 13.24
C GLY A 275 11.07 -2.06 14.52
N ILE A 276 10.00 -2.51 15.17
CA ILE A 276 9.47 -1.85 16.38
C ILE A 276 10.50 -1.86 17.52
N THR A 277 11.22 -2.98 17.73
CA THR A 277 12.20 -3.06 18.81
C THR A 277 13.46 -2.23 18.55
N SER A 278 13.65 -1.65 17.35
CA SER A 278 14.69 -0.66 17.10
C SER A 278 14.47 0.62 17.94
N GLN A 279 13.22 0.93 18.28
CA GLN A 279 12.84 2.04 19.16
C GLN A 279 12.91 1.67 20.65
N HIS A 280 12.80 0.37 20.97
CA HIS A 280 12.66 -0.15 22.33
C HIS A 280 13.82 -1.09 22.68
N THR A 281 14.97 -0.51 23.05
CA THR A 281 16.23 -1.26 23.24
C THR A 281 16.16 -2.38 24.29
N GLU A 282 15.37 -2.21 25.36
CA GLU A 282 15.15 -3.27 26.36
C GLU A 282 14.36 -4.45 25.78
N ALA A 283 13.31 -4.17 25.00
CA ALA A 283 12.55 -5.19 24.27
C ALA A 283 13.43 -5.91 23.24
N ARG A 284 14.31 -5.19 22.53
CA ARG A 284 15.30 -5.79 21.63
C ARG A 284 16.26 -6.74 22.37
N ALA A 285 16.79 -6.32 23.52
CA ALA A 285 17.65 -7.15 24.34
C ALA A 285 16.94 -8.42 24.80
N TYR A 286 15.67 -8.29 25.19
CA TYR A 286 14.83 -9.43 25.53
C TYR A 286 14.65 -10.39 24.35
N ILE A 287 14.23 -9.92 23.16
CA ILE A 287 14.10 -10.76 21.95
C ILE A 287 15.41 -11.52 21.69
N ASN A 288 16.55 -10.85 21.73
CA ASN A 288 17.86 -11.47 21.52
C ASN A 288 18.18 -12.57 22.52
N SER A 289 17.79 -12.40 23.80
CA SER A 289 17.97 -13.42 24.83
C SER A 289 17.09 -14.66 24.65
N ARG A 290 16.04 -14.54 23.83
CA ARG A 290 15.03 -15.58 23.61
C ARG A 290 15.15 -16.29 22.26
N LEU A 291 15.95 -15.78 21.33
CA LEU A 291 16.19 -16.44 20.05
C LEU A 291 17.02 -17.73 20.22
N LYS A 292 16.66 -18.78 19.49
CA LYS A 292 17.43 -20.03 19.41
C LYS A 292 18.79 -19.80 18.75
N SER A 293 19.78 -20.58 19.15
CA SER A 293 21.13 -20.54 18.57
C SER A 293 21.32 -21.55 17.43
N ALA A 294 20.58 -22.66 17.44
CA ALA A 294 20.75 -23.76 16.49
C ALA A 294 19.79 -23.64 15.29
N PRO A 295 20.26 -23.93 14.05
CA PRO A 295 19.42 -23.90 12.84
C PRO A 295 18.28 -24.94 12.90
N PRO A 296 17.24 -24.81 12.05
CA PRO A 296 17.10 -23.83 10.95
C PRO A 296 16.57 -22.45 11.37
N ASN A 297 15.79 -22.37 12.45
CA ASN A 297 15.17 -21.14 12.94
C ASN A 297 15.98 -20.58 14.11
N ASN A 298 17.08 -19.88 13.79
CA ASN A 298 18.00 -19.32 14.78
C ASN A 298 18.12 -17.80 14.65
N ALA A 299 18.86 -17.19 15.57
CA ALA A 299 19.09 -15.74 15.53
C ALA A 299 19.67 -15.26 14.19
N ALA A 300 20.60 -16.01 13.57
CA ALA A 300 21.18 -15.60 12.29
C ALA A 300 20.13 -15.54 11.17
N SER A 301 19.27 -16.55 11.04
CA SER A 301 18.18 -16.55 10.05
C SER A 301 17.06 -15.58 10.38
N PHE A 302 16.82 -15.26 11.66
CA PHE A 302 15.87 -14.22 12.05
C PHE A 302 16.34 -12.83 11.56
N TYR A 303 17.63 -12.54 11.70
CA TYR A 303 18.20 -11.23 11.37
C TYR A 303 18.44 -10.99 9.88
N THR A 304 18.31 -11.98 9.01
CA THR A 304 18.38 -11.75 7.55
C THR A 304 17.26 -10.83 7.06
N ALA A 305 16.16 -10.73 7.80
CA ALA A 305 15.06 -9.81 7.54
C ALA A 305 15.48 -8.32 7.54
N THR A 306 16.61 -7.97 8.19
CA THR A 306 17.11 -6.58 8.26
C THR A 306 17.75 -6.07 6.97
N THR A 307 17.84 -6.93 5.94
CA THR A 307 18.43 -6.60 4.64
C THR A 307 17.50 -7.02 3.49
N MET A 308 16.18 -7.01 3.73
CA MET A 308 15.18 -7.51 2.80
C MET A 308 14.01 -6.53 2.67
N SER A 309 13.55 -6.30 1.45
CA SER A 309 12.29 -5.59 1.19
C SER A 309 11.07 -6.43 1.62
N GLY A 310 9.90 -5.81 1.78
CA GLY A 310 8.65 -6.51 2.08
C GLY A 310 8.37 -7.71 1.16
N SER A 311 8.62 -7.56 -0.15
CA SER A 311 8.44 -8.64 -1.14
C SER A 311 9.47 -9.77 -1.00
N GLN A 312 10.71 -9.44 -0.63
CA GLN A 312 11.74 -10.44 -0.33
C GLN A 312 11.42 -11.20 0.96
N LEU A 313 10.88 -10.53 1.98
CA LEU A 313 10.47 -11.15 3.25
C LEU A 313 9.38 -12.21 3.03
N ILE A 314 8.35 -11.91 2.24
CA ILE A 314 7.29 -12.87 1.88
C ILE A 314 7.90 -14.11 1.19
N SER A 315 8.91 -13.91 0.34
CA SER A 315 9.54 -15.00 -0.43
C SER A 315 10.54 -15.82 0.38
N ALA A 316 11.19 -15.22 1.39
CA ALA A 316 12.32 -15.81 2.11
C ALA A 316 11.92 -16.72 3.28
N PHE A 317 10.70 -16.56 3.81
CA PHE A 317 10.20 -17.32 4.97
C PHE A 317 8.95 -18.15 4.64
N PRO A 318 8.92 -18.93 3.54
CA PRO A 318 7.76 -19.75 3.21
C PRO A 318 7.58 -20.84 4.27
N ASN A 319 6.33 -21.12 4.64
CA ASN A 319 5.98 -22.18 5.61
C ASN A 319 6.71 -22.07 6.96
N THR A 320 7.10 -20.86 7.36
CA THR A 320 7.77 -20.59 8.63
C THR A 320 6.74 -20.21 9.70
N ASP A 321 6.88 -20.75 10.91
CA ASP A 321 6.19 -20.23 12.09
C ASP A 321 7.16 -19.36 12.89
N VAL A 322 6.77 -18.12 13.17
CA VAL A 322 7.60 -17.15 13.90
C VAL A 322 7.96 -17.66 15.30
N VAL A 323 7.07 -18.43 15.93
CA VAL A 323 7.31 -18.96 17.29
C VAL A 323 8.48 -19.93 17.32
N ASP A 324 8.81 -20.56 16.18
CA ASP A 324 9.91 -21.52 16.10
C ASP A 324 11.28 -20.89 16.22
N PHE A 325 11.42 -19.57 16.12
CA PHE A 325 12.69 -18.87 16.39
C PHE A 325 12.98 -18.73 17.89
N PHE A 326 11.99 -18.90 18.76
CA PHE A 326 12.07 -18.56 20.18
C PHE A 326 12.19 -19.79 21.08
N ILE A 327 13.04 -19.71 22.12
CA ILE A 327 13.30 -20.81 23.07
C ILE A 327 12.02 -21.22 23.80
N GLY A 328 11.20 -20.26 24.21
CA GLY A 328 9.91 -20.45 24.87
C GLY A 328 8.69 -20.41 23.93
N GLY A 329 8.93 -20.40 22.61
CA GLY A 329 7.87 -20.31 21.61
C GLY A 329 6.98 -19.08 21.80
N ALA A 330 5.66 -19.25 21.66
CA ALA A 330 4.67 -18.17 21.80
C ALA A 330 4.71 -17.45 23.16
N THR A 331 5.17 -18.12 24.23
CA THR A 331 5.28 -17.51 25.57
C THR A 331 6.27 -16.34 25.56
N ASP A 332 7.33 -16.43 24.75
CA ASP A 332 8.33 -15.38 24.68
C ASP A 332 7.76 -14.12 24.02
N LEU A 333 6.96 -14.30 22.96
CA LEU A 333 6.27 -13.22 22.25
C LEU A 333 5.17 -12.55 23.09
N GLY A 334 4.53 -13.30 24.00
CA GLY A 334 3.52 -12.81 24.94
C GLY A 334 4.08 -12.22 26.24
N SER A 335 5.37 -11.88 26.30
CA SER A 335 5.98 -11.38 27.54
C SER A 335 5.55 -9.95 27.88
N PRO A 336 5.50 -9.57 29.18
CA PRO A 336 5.07 -8.23 29.60
C PRO A 336 5.88 -7.09 28.97
N ILE A 337 7.19 -7.28 28.74
CA ILE A 337 8.03 -6.25 28.13
C ILE A 337 7.64 -5.96 26.67
N LEU A 338 7.24 -7.00 25.92
CA LEU A 338 6.77 -6.84 24.54
C LEU A 338 5.34 -6.31 24.50
N LEU A 339 4.45 -6.81 25.36
CA LEU A 339 3.07 -6.33 25.43
C LEU A 339 3.00 -4.85 25.79
N ASN A 340 3.82 -4.38 26.74
CA ASN A 340 3.90 -2.96 27.08
C ASN A 340 4.40 -2.11 25.90
N MET A 341 5.39 -2.59 25.15
CA MET A 341 5.88 -1.94 23.94
C MET A 341 4.77 -1.83 22.87
N TYR A 342 4.05 -2.91 22.60
CA TYR A 342 3.00 -2.91 21.59
C TYR A 342 1.79 -2.05 21.99
N GLU A 343 1.44 -2.02 23.27
CA GLU A 343 0.35 -1.15 23.77
C GLU A 343 0.65 0.33 23.49
N ILE A 344 1.90 0.77 23.66
CA ILE A 344 2.28 2.17 23.44
C ILE A 344 2.56 2.50 21.97
N ASP A 345 3.06 1.56 21.17
CA ASP A 345 3.65 1.87 19.86
C ASP A 345 3.06 1.05 18.69
N ALA A 346 2.05 0.22 18.93
CA ALA A 346 1.46 -0.63 17.89
C ALA A 346 -0.05 -0.90 18.04
N LEU A 347 -0.71 -0.18 18.96
CA LEU A 347 -2.15 -0.25 19.22
C LEU A 347 -2.79 1.13 19.00
N LEU A 348 -3.77 1.18 18.11
CA LEU A 348 -4.58 2.38 17.88
C LEU A 348 -5.69 2.52 18.95
N GLY A 349 -6.14 3.74 19.17
CA GLY A 349 -7.17 4.14 20.12
C GLY A 349 -6.64 4.51 21.50
N TYR A 350 -5.33 4.69 21.64
CA TYR A 350 -4.66 4.97 22.92
C TYR A 350 -4.17 6.42 23.06
N HIS A 351 -3.77 7.06 21.95
CA HIS A 351 -3.06 8.34 21.99
C HIS A 351 -3.96 9.55 21.77
N GLY A 352 -5.10 9.36 21.11
CA GLY A 352 -6.03 10.43 20.81
C GLY A 352 -7.25 9.97 20.02
N THR A 353 -8.00 10.94 19.51
CA THR A 353 -9.11 10.72 18.59
C THR A 353 -8.95 11.65 17.39
N PRO A 354 -9.11 11.16 16.15
CA PRO A 354 -9.08 12.01 14.97
C PRO A 354 -10.09 13.17 15.05
N ASN A 355 -9.60 14.41 14.89
CA ASN A 355 -10.42 15.64 14.95
C ASN A 355 -10.70 16.26 13.56
N MET A 356 -10.44 15.52 12.50
CA MET A 356 -10.67 15.83 11.09
C MET A 356 -11.59 14.78 10.44
N PRO A 357 -12.14 15.03 9.24
CA PRO A 357 -12.93 14.03 8.52
C PRO A 357 -12.10 12.80 8.13
N VAL A 358 -12.56 11.61 8.52
CA VAL A 358 -11.90 10.33 8.21
C VAL A 358 -12.79 9.47 7.31
N PHE A 359 -12.20 8.92 6.25
CA PHE A 359 -12.79 7.84 5.47
C PHE A 359 -12.06 6.53 5.73
N ILE A 360 -12.80 5.49 6.06
CA ILE A 360 -12.28 4.15 6.30
C ILE A 360 -12.98 3.20 5.33
N TYR A 361 -12.23 2.37 4.62
CA TYR A 361 -12.77 1.30 3.79
C TYR A 361 -12.10 -0.03 4.12
N GLU A 362 -12.89 -1.07 4.39
CA GLU A 362 -12.35 -2.34 4.87
C GLU A 362 -13.11 -3.54 4.32
N ALA A 363 -12.40 -4.62 4.00
CA ALA A 363 -13.02 -5.91 3.71
C ALA A 363 -13.51 -6.57 5.01
N VAL A 364 -14.77 -6.99 5.03
CA VAL A 364 -15.33 -7.70 6.20
C VAL A 364 -14.63 -9.03 6.43
N ASN A 365 -14.13 -9.66 5.37
CA ASN A 365 -13.44 -10.95 5.42
C ASN A 365 -11.91 -10.82 5.34
N ASP A 366 -11.36 -9.65 5.69
CA ASP A 366 -9.92 -9.42 5.72
C ASP A 366 -9.21 -10.49 6.59
N GLU A 367 -8.32 -11.23 5.94
CA GLU A 367 -7.56 -12.35 6.48
C GLU A 367 -6.27 -11.95 7.21
N LEU A 368 -5.90 -10.66 7.21
CA LEU A 368 -4.74 -10.10 7.92
C LEU A 368 -5.16 -9.19 9.09
N SER A 369 -6.28 -8.48 8.96
CA SER A 369 -6.82 -7.56 9.96
C SER A 369 -8.28 -7.87 10.25
N ALA A 370 -8.55 -8.53 11.39
CA ALA A 370 -9.90 -8.92 11.74
C ALA A 370 -10.82 -7.70 11.91
N ILE A 371 -11.91 -7.64 11.12
CA ILE A 371 -12.88 -6.54 11.10
C ILE A 371 -13.39 -6.11 12.47
N LYS A 372 -13.50 -7.04 13.43
CA LYS A 372 -13.93 -6.77 14.82
C LYS A 372 -13.05 -5.74 15.54
N ASN A 373 -11.75 -5.72 15.23
CA ASN A 373 -10.79 -4.80 15.85
C ASN A 373 -11.04 -3.39 15.31
N LEU A 374 -11.28 -3.27 14.00
CA LEU A 374 -11.63 -2.00 13.37
C LEU A 374 -13.00 -1.50 13.79
N ASP A 375 -14.01 -2.36 13.83
CA ASP A 375 -15.35 -2.02 14.33
C ASP A 375 -15.29 -1.45 15.76
N SER A 376 -14.44 -2.03 16.62
CA SER A 376 -14.23 -1.57 18.00
C SER A 376 -13.52 -0.22 18.06
N LEU A 377 -12.47 -0.02 17.25
CA LEU A 377 -11.74 1.25 17.16
C LEU A 377 -12.67 2.37 16.69
N VAL A 378 -13.39 2.16 15.57
CA VAL A 378 -14.34 3.14 15.02
C VAL A 378 -15.41 3.48 16.05
N ALA A 379 -16.00 2.49 16.71
CA ALA A 379 -16.98 2.75 17.76
C ALA A 379 -16.40 3.59 18.92
N GLY A 380 -15.14 3.37 19.29
CA GLY A 380 -14.40 4.16 20.28
C GLY A 380 -14.23 5.62 19.85
N TYR A 381 -13.75 5.87 18.63
CA TYR A 381 -13.61 7.23 18.08
C TYR A 381 -14.94 7.96 17.96
N CYS A 382 -15.98 7.27 17.49
CA CYS A 382 -17.31 7.86 17.33
C CYS A 382 -17.91 8.28 18.67
N LYS A 383 -17.69 7.52 19.75
CA LYS A 383 -18.09 7.90 21.10
C LYS A 383 -17.35 9.15 21.61
N GLN A 384 -16.15 9.38 21.12
CA GLN A 384 -15.29 10.52 21.45
C GLN A 384 -15.53 11.74 20.52
N GLY A 385 -16.45 11.63 19.56
CA GLY A 385 -16.87 12.75 18.72
C GLY A 385 -16.19 12.84 17.35
N ALA A 386 -15.47 11.80 16.91
CA ALA A 386 -14.87 11.78 15.58
C ALA A 386 -15.91 11.91 14.44
N ASN A 387 -15.45 12.40 13.28
CA ASN A 387 -16.22 12.46 12.05
C ASN A 387 -15.74 11.39 11.07
N ILE A 388 -16.46 10.26 10.98
CA ILE A 388 -16.00 9.08 10.23
C ILE A 388 -17.06 8.61 9.23
N LEU A 389 -16.68 8.50 7.96
CA LEU A 389 -17.37 7.64 6.99
C LEU A 389 -16.67 6.29 6.96
N TYR A 390 -17.37 5.23 7.37
CA TYR A 390 -16.81 3.88 7.40
C TYR A 390 -17.56 2.95 6.44
N HIS A 391 -16.88 2.49 5.40
CA HIS A 391 -17.40 1.51 4.47
C HIS A 391 -16.86 0.10 4.74
N ARG A 392 -17.76 -0.85 4.95
CA ARG A 392 -17.46 -2.27 5.17
C ARG A 392 -17.84 -3.05 3.91
N ASN A 393 -16.85 -3.52 3.14
CA ASN A 393 -17.09 -4.28 1.93
C ASN A 393 -17.29 -5.76 2.23
N SER A 394 -18.45 -6.31 1.84
CA SER A 394 -18.79 -7.71 2.09
C SER A 394 -18.11 -8.71 1.15
N VAL A 395 -17.40 -8.22 0.12
CA VAL A 395 -16.76 -9.02 -0.93
C VAL A 395 -15.25 -8.79 -0.92
N GLY A 396 -14.49 -9.88 -1.06
CA GLY A 396 -13.03 -9.87 -1.10
C GLY A 396 -12.37 -10.00 0.27
N GLY A 397 -11.05 -10.20 0.25
CA GLY A 397 -10.15 -10.15 1.40
C GLY A 397 -9.26 -8.90 1.39
N HIS A 398 -8.14 -8.96 2.12
CA HIS A 398 -7.24 -7.82 2.33
C HIS A 398 -6.70 -7.23 1.03
N ASN A 399 -6.21 -8.07 0.11
CA ASN A 399 -5.64 -7.61 -1.15
C ASN A 399 -6.70 -7.20 -2.18
N ASP A 400 -7.90 -7.77 -2.12
CA ASP A 400 -8.99 -7.40 -3.03
C ASP A 400 -9.47 -5.97 -2.76
N GLU A 401 -9.60 -5.61 -1.47
CA GLU A 401 -10.07 -4.28 -1.06
C GLU A 401 -9.09 -3.15 -1.39
N LEU A 402 -7.79 -3.46 -1.53
CA LEU A 402 -6.76 -2.53 -2.00
C LEU A 402 -7.15 -1.93 -3.36
N PHE A 403 -7.65 -2.77 -4.26
CA PHE A 403 -8.08 -2.34 -5.60
C PHE A 403 -9.55 -1.93 -5.63
N ALA A 404 -10.43 -2.68 -4.98
CA ALA A 404 -11.88 -2.41 -5.00
C ALA A 404 -12.27 -1.11 -4.28
N GLY A 405 -11.49 -0.69 -3.28
CA GLY A 405 -11.68 0.54 -2.52
C GLY A 405 -11.27 1.82 -3.25
N ARG A 406 -10.27 1.73 -4.14
CA ARG A 406 -9.61 2.88 -4.77
C ARG A 406 -10.57 3.89 -5.43
N PRO A 407 -11.56 3.50 -6.24
CA PRO A 407 -12.48 4.47 -6.84
C PRO A 407 -13.24 5.30 -5.78
N ARG A 408 -13.60 4.71 -4.63
CA ARG A 408 -14.27 5.43 -3.55
C ARG A 408 -13.34 6.40 -2.84
N VAL A 409 -12.07 6.06 -2.70
CA VAL A 409 -11.06 6.99 -2.18
C VAL A 409 -10.95 8.20 -3.08
N LEU A 410 -10.86 8.03 -4.40
CA LEU A 410 -10.81 9.15 -5.35
C LEU A 410 -12.10 9.99 -5.32
N GLN A 411 -13.26 9.36 -5.16
CA GLN A 411 -14.52 10.09 -4.95
C GLN A 411 -14.48 10.91 -3.65
N TYR A 412 -13.96 10.35 -2.56
CA TYR A 412 -13.83 11.04 -1.27
C TYR A 412 -12.86 12.21 -1.34
N LEU A 413 -11.67 12.00 -1.90
CA LEU A 413 -10.67 13.05 -2.09
C LEU A 413 -11.18 14.15 -3.02
N SER A 414 -11.84 13.82 -4.14
CA SER A 414 -12.41 14.84 -5.04
C SER A 414 -13.58 15.61 -4.43
N THR A 415 -14.42 14.98 -3.59
CA THR A 415 -15.43 15.72 -2.80
C THR A 415 -14.76 16.75 -1.88
N ILE A 416 -13.62 16.41 -1.26
CA ILE A 416 -12.93 17.30 -0.31
C ILE A 416 -12.08 18.35 -1.02
N PHE A 417 -11.34 17.98 -2.04
CA PHE A 417 -10.38 18.85 -2.71
C PHE A 417 -11.01 19.74 -3.76
N ASP A 418 -11.99 19.21 -4.50
CA ASP A 418 -12.57 19.86 -5.68
C ASP A 418 -14.06 20.19 -5.49
N ASP A 419 -14.57 20.02 -4.25
CA ASP A 419 -15.94 20.34 -3.84
C ASP A 419 -17.00 19.63 -4.73
N THR A 420 -16.69 18.41 -5.18
CA THR A 420 -17.63 17.58 -5.94
C THR A 420 -18.67 16.92 -5.01
N ASN A 421 -19.70 16.31 -5.59
CA ASN A 421 -20.68 15.50 -4.87
C ASN A 421 -20.53 14.00 -5.18
N ALA A 422 -19.30 13.54 -5.43
CA ALA A 422 -19.03 12.19 -5.91
C ALA A 422 -19.31 11.10 -4.86
N ILE A 423 -19.20 11.44 -3.58
CA ILE A 423 -19.57 10.59 -2.45
C ILE A 423 -20.19 11.44 -1.33
N SER A 424 -21.17 10.88 -0.63
CA SER A 424 -21.81 11.52 0.53
C SER A 424 -20.99 11.30 1.81
N ILE A 425 -20.47 12.39 2.35
CA ILE A 425 -19.67 12.46 3.58
C ILE A 425 -20.56 13.02 4.71
N PRO A 426 -20.55 12.42 5.92
CA PRO A 426 -21.25 13.00 7.06
C PRO A 426 -20.65 14.37 7.41
N SER A 427 -21.53 15.37 7.63
CA SER A 427 -21.09 16.71 8.06
C SER A 427 -20.59 16.72 9.51
N SER A 428 -20.99 15.74 10.31
CA SER A 428 -20.56 15.54 11.69
C SER A 428 -20.87 14.12 12.14
N GLY A 429 -20.09 13.60 13.09
CA GLY A 429 -20.30 12.28 13.67
C GLY A 429 -19.97 11.14 12.70
N CYS A 430 -20.38 9.93 13.05
CA CYS A 430 -20.00 8.75 12.28
C CYS A 430 -21.14 8.14 11.47
N GLN A 431 -20.80 7.62 10.31
CA GLN A 431 -21.68 6.85 9.45
C GLN A 431 -20.98 5.58 8.97
N THR A 432 -21.51 4.41 9.37
CA THR A 432 -21.08 3.11 8.84
C THR A 432 -22.02 2.64 7.74
N LYS A 433 -21.46 2.19 6.61
CA LYS A 433 -22.19 1.60 5.49
C LYS A 433 -21.60 0.24 5.15
N ASN A 434 -22.44 -0.79 5.07
CA ASN A 434 -22.04 -2.02 4.40
C ASN A 434 -22.20 -1.80 2.89
N VAL A 435 -21.17 -2.15 2.13
CA VAL A 435 -21.15 -2.03 0.67
C VAL A 435 -20.82 -3.39 0.06
N THR A 436 -21.24 -3.60 -1.19
CA THR A 436 -20.94 -4.80 -1.97
C THR A 436 -20.39 -4.30 -3.28
N ILE A 437 -19.06 -4.26 -3.41
CA ILE A 437 -18.42 -3.68 -4.58
C ILE A 437 -17.63 -4.78 -5.26
N THR A 438 -18.17 -5.21 -6.40
CA THR A 438 -17.51 -6.12 -7.34
C THR A 438 -16.71 -5.31 -8.35
N CYS A 439 -15.49 -5.74 -8.64
CA CYS A 439 -14.70 -5.25 -9.76
C CYS A 439 -15.46 -5.49 -11.08
N SER A 440 -15.80 -4.43 -11.81
CA SER A 440 -16.39 -4.54 -13.14
C SER A 440 -15.29 -4.76 -14.19
N VAL A 441 -15.22 -5.95 -14.77
CA VAL A 441 -14.33 -6.22 -15.91
C VAL A 441 -15.03 -5.75 -17.17
N THR A 442 -14.53 -4.67 -17.80
CA THR A 442 -14.96 -4.28 -19.14
C THR A 442 -14.07 -4.99 -20.17
N LEU A 443 -14.61 -5.98 -20.88
CA LEU A 443 -13.97 -6.52 -22.08
C LEU A 443 -14.19 -5.53 -23.23
N LYS A 444 -13.14 -4.85 -23.71
CA LYS A 444 -13.23 -4.04 -24.95
C LYS A 444 -13.07 -4.94 -26.17
N ASN A 445 -13.88 -4.67 -27.20
CA ASN A 445 -13.93 -5.35 -28.50
C ASN A 445 -12.58 -5.91 -28.96
N THR A 446 -12.41 -7.23 -28.89
CA THR A 446 -11.40 -7.95 -29.69
C THR A 446 -12.10 -8.55 -30.90
N THR A 447 -11.64 -8.22 -32.11
CA THR A 447 -12.00 -8.96 -33.32
C THR A 447 -11.30 -10.30 -33.30
N ALA A 448 -12.04 -11.39 -33.13
CA ALA A 448 -11.53 -12.72 -33.43
C ALA A 448 -11.58 -12.94 -34.95
N VAL A 449 -10.45 -13.31 -35.55
CA VAL A 449 -10.35 -13.70 -36.96
C VAL A 449 -10.32 -15.22 -37.01
N GLU A 450 -11.44 -15.84 -37.39
CA GLU A 450 -11.50 -17.28 -37.66
C GLU A 450 -11.32 -17.48 -39.17
N GLY A 451 -10.07 -17.66 -39.61
CA GLY A 451 -9.73 -17.73 -41.03
C GLY A 451 -9.97 -16.41 -41.77
N SER A 452 -10.49 -16.45 -43.01
CA SER A 452 -10.64 -15.26 -43.89
C SER A 452 -11.98 -14.52 -43.74
N LYS A 453 -12.77 -14.78 -42.69
CA LYS A 453 -14.07 -14.13 -42.49
C LYS A 453 -14.14 -13.37 -41.17
N THR A 454 -14.55 -12.11 -41.24
CA THR A 454 -14.92 -11.28 -40.08
C THR A 454 -16.35 -11.63 -39.66
N VAL A 455 -16.54 -12.10 -38.42
CA VAL A 455 -17.87 -12.33 -37.85
C VAL A 455 -18.13 -11.27 -36.76
N PRO A 456 -19.22 -10.49 -36.83
CA PRO A 456 -19.56 -9.53 -35.79
C PRO A 456 -20.19 -10.25 -34.59
N TYR A 457 -19.54 -10.20 -33.44
CA TYR A 457 -20.18 -10.55 -32.16
C TYR A 457 -20.81 -9.30 -31.53
N ARG A 458 -22.04 -9.44 -31.00
CA ARG A 458 -22.68 -8.38 -30.22
C ARG A 458 -21.99 -8.27 -28.86
N ALA A 459 -21.66 -7.05 -28.47
CA ALA A 459 -21.14 -6.73 -27.15
C ALA A 459 -22.14 -7.16 -26.07
N VAL A 460 -21.66 -7.89 -25.07
CA VAL A 460 -22.38 -8.14 -23.81
C VAL A 460 -21.70 -7.27 -22.77
N VAL A 461 -22.42 -6.28 -22.25
CA VAL A 461 -21.99 -5.55 -21.04
C VAL A 461 -22.35 -6.45 -19.87
N VAL A 462 -21.38 -7.16 -19.32
CA VAL A 462 -21.61 -7.99 -18.14
C VAL A 462 -21.30 -7.14 -16.92
N THR A 463 -22.32 -6.85 -16.11
CA THR A 463 -22.14 -6.03 -14.90
C THR A 463 -21.77 -6.87 -13.68
N GLN A 464 -22.04 -8.17 -13.69
CA GLN A 464 -21.61 -9.15 -12.69
C GLN A 464 -21.33 -10.51 -13.34
N LEU A 465 -20.19 -11.13 -13.03
CA LEU A 465 -19.90 -12.51 -13.41
C LEU A 465 -19.85 -13.35 -12.13
N LYS A 466 -20.69 -14.39 -12.05
CA LYS A 466 -20.53 -15.45 -11.06
C LYS A 466 -19.82 -16.63 -11.73
N LEU A 467 -18.67 -17.02 -11.18
CA LEU A 467 -17.88 -18.15 -11.63
C LEU A 467 -18.08 -19.30 -10.66
N ASP A 468 -18.82 -20.33 -11.06
CA ASP A 468 -18.99 -21.55 -10.28
C ASP A 468 -18.16 -22.68 -10.92
N VAL A 469 -17.18 -23.20 -10.17
CA VAL A 469 -16.35 -24.34 -10.60
C VAL A 469 -17.01 -25.63 -10.12
N MET A 470 -17.51 -26.43 -11.06
CA MET A 470 -18.16 -27.71 -10.78
C MET A 470 -17.12 -28.77 -10.43
N ALA A 471 -17.53 -29.81 -9.70
CA ALA A 471 -16.64 -30.88 -9.23
C ALA A 471 -15.95 -31.69 -10.35
N ASP A 472 -16.37 -31.52 -11.61
CA ASP A 472 -15.77 -32.13 -12.80
C ASP A 472 -14.81 -31.18 -13.55
N GLY A 473 -14.51 -30.01 -12.98
CA GLY A 473 -13.64 -28.99 -13.58
C GLY A 473 -14.35 -28.05 -14.57
N THR A 474 -15.66 -28.20 -14.75
CA THR A 474 -16.44 -27.30 -15.61
C THR A 474 -16.68 -25.96 -14.92
N VAL A 475 -16.29 -24.86 -15.57
CA VAL A 475 -16.57 -23.49 -15.09
C VAL A 475 -17.88 -23.01 -15.71
N MET A 476 -18.89 -22.80 -14.86
CA MET A 476 -20.15 -22.19 -15.25
C MET A 476 -20.08 -20.67 -15.07
N VAL A 477 -20.50 -19.95 -16.10
CA VAL A 477 -20.59 -18.49 -16.10
C VAL A 477 -22.06 -18.11 -16.11
N GLU A 478 -22.54 -17.54 -15.00
CA GLU A 478 -23.89 -16.98 -14.91
C GLU A 478 -23.82 -15.45 -15.04
N ASP A 479 -24.67 -14.91 -15.92
CA ASP A 479 -24.94 -13.47 -15.99
C ASP A 479 -26.04 -13.07 -14.99
N ASP A 480 -26.18 -11.78 -14.76
CA ASP A 480 -27.13 -11.15 -13.84
C ASP A 480 -28.61 -11.28 -14.27
N GLN A 481 -28.90 -11.94 -15.39
CA GLN A 481 -30.26 -12.21 -15.89
C GLN A 481 -30.69 -13.67 -15.66
N GLY A 482 -29.82 -14.53 -15.11
CA GLY A 482 -30.14 -15.93 -14.81
C GLY A 482 -30.40 -16.78 -16.07
N LEU A 483 -29.87 -16.38 -17.23
CA LEU A 483 -29.95 -17.16 -18.45
C LEU A 483 -28.75 -18.14 -18.49
N PRO A 484 -28.97 -19.45 -18.69
CA PRO A 484 -27.87 -20.39 -18.83
C PRO A 484 -27.11 -20.08 -20.13
N SER A 485 -25.91 -19.52 -20.01
CA SER A 485 -24.94 -19.62 -21.09
C SER A 485 -24.51 -21.08 -21.16
N GLY A 486 -24.83 -21.76 -22.27
CA GLY A 486 -24.64 -23.20 -22.42
C GLY A 486 -23.18 -23.65 -22.18
N PRO A 487 -22.93 -24.96 -22.03
CA PRO A 487 -21.60 -25.47 -21.70
C PRO A 487 -20.58 -25.04 -22.75
N LEU A 488 -19.53 -24.34 -22.31
CA LEU A 488 -18.35 -24.08 -23.12
C LEU A 488 -17.57 -25.40 -23.30
N ASP A 489 -17.74 -26.06 -24.45
CA ASP A 489 -16.97 -27.25 -24.80
C ASP A 489 -15.50 -26.88 -25.12
N MET A 490 -14.68 -26.87 -24.07
CA MET A 490 -13.23 -26.66 -24.12
C MET A 490 -12.48 -27.66 -25.02
N LYS A 491 -13.04 -28.84 -25.33
CA LYS A 491 -12.42 -29.80 -26.27
C LYS A 491 -12.57 -29.37 -27.72
N SER A 492 -13.69 -28.71 -28.07
CA SER A 492 -13.87 -28.14 -29.42
C SER A 492 -12.93 -26.95 -29.67
N LEU A 493 -12.66 -26.15 -28.63
CA LEU A 493 -11.75 -24.99 -28.67
C LEU A 493 -10.27 -25.39 -28.83
N ARG A 494 -9.81 -26.51 -28.26
CA ARG A 494 -8.42 -26.98 -28.43
C ARG A 494 -8.06 -27.40 -29.87
N LYS A 495 -9.03 -27.80 -30.70
CA LYS A 495 -8.74 -28.27 -32.07
C LYS A 495 -8.43 -27.14 -33.05
N THR A 496 -8.81 -25.90 -32.73
CA THR A 496 -8.67 -24.73 -33.61
C THR A 496 -7.49 -23.83 -33.22
N TRP A 497 -6.83 -24.09 -32.08
CA TRP A 497 -5.81 -23.23 -31.48
C TRP A 497 -4.42 -23.89 -31.52
N SER A 498 -3.81 -23.80 -32.70
CA SER A 498 -2.39 -24.11 -32.89
C SER A 498 -1.81 -22.93 -33.67
N SER A 499 -0.86 -22.23 -33.04
CA SER A 499 -0.12 -21.03 -33.50
C SER A 499 -0.75 -19.68 -33.14
N SER A 500 0.07 -18.85 -32.47
CA SER A 500 -0.13 -17.45 -32.03
C SER A 500 -0.91 -17.21 -30.72
N LEU A 501 -0.16 -17.20 -29.61
CA LEU A 501 -0.60 -16.72 -28.29
C LEU A 501 -0.30 -15.21 -28.10
N ASN A 502 -0.40 -14.39 -29.15
CA ASN A 502 0.06 -12.99 -29.10
C ASN A 502 -1.03 -11.90 -29.19
N ASP A 503 -2.32 -12.22 -29.32
CA ASP A 503 -3.34 -11.19 -29.60
C ASP A 503 -4.57 -11.23 -28.68
N PHE A 504 -4.37 -11.28 -27.36
CA PHE A 504 -5.40 -10.85 -26.41
C PHE A 504 -4.88 -9.68 -25.56
N GLN A 505 -5.39 -8.48 -25.82
CA GLN A 505 -5.19 -7.30 -24.98
C GLN A 505 -6.40 -7.11 -24.06
N PHE A 506 -6.18 -7.25 -22.76
CA PHE A 506 -7.13 -6.83 -21.73
C PHE A 506 -7.07 -5.31 -21.63
N ASN A 507 -8.23 -4.64 -21.69
CA ASN A 507 -8.26 -3.19 -21.74
C ASN A 507 -9.37 -2.69 -20.81
N VAL A 508 -9.02 -2.55 -19.53
CA VAL A 508 -9.87 -1.96 -18.50
C VAL A 508 -10.23 -0.54 -18.94
N SER A 509 -11.50 -0.15 -18.88
CA SER A 509 -11.92 1.21 -19.20
C SER A 509 -11.43 2.17 -18.10
N GLY A 510 -10.23 2.73 -18.33
CA GLY A 510 -9.49 3.62 -17.42
C GLY A 510 -8.00 3.73 -17.79
N ALA A 511 -7.43 2.67 -18.38
CA ALA A 511 -6.03 2.65 -18.80
C ALA A 511 -5.87 3.12 -20.26
N ARG A 512 -5.09 4.18 -20.49
CA ARG A 512 -4.47 4.48 -21.80
C ARG A 512 -2.98 4.17 -21.71
N ASN A 513 -2.60 2.92 -21.54
CA ASN A 513 -1.26 2.46 -21.91
C ASN A 513 -1.28 0.99 -22.38
N PRO A 514 -0.53 0.61 -23.43
CA PRO A 514 -0.66 -0.70 -24.08
C PRO A 514 0.28 -1.79 -23.52
N LEU A 515 0.64 -1.73 -22.22
CA LEU A 515 1.57 -2.69 -21.59
C LEU A 515 0.97 -3.51 -20.45
N ASP A 516 -0.31 -3.36 -20.15
CA ASP A 516 -1.01 -4.19 -19.16
C ASP A 516 -1.42 -5.53 -19.78
N SER A 517 -0.44 -6.42 -19.99
CA SER A 517 -0.73 -7.83 -20.26
C SER A 517 -0.88 -8.56 -18.92
N PHE A 518 -2.11 -8.69 -18.44
CA PHE A 518 -2.45 -9.64 -17.37
C PHE A 518 -2.51 -11.05 -17.95
N SER A 519 -1.78 -11.99 -17.32
CA SER A 519 -1.92 -13.43 -17.60
C SER A 519 -2.97 -14.01 -16.67
N LEU A 520 -4.05 -14.55 -17.23
CA LEU A 520 -5.00 -15.37 -16.49
C LEU A 520 -4.36 -16.75 -16.29
N LEU A 521 -3.90 -17.05 -15.07
CA LEU A 521 -3.52 -18.41 -14.68
C LEU A 521 -4.80 -19.21 -14.48
N ILE A 522 -5.11 -20.09 -15.43
CA ILE A 522 -6.09 -21.16 -15.23
C ILE A 522 -5.32 -22.30 -14.56
N ASP A 523 -5.67 -22.61 -13.32
CA ASP A 523 -5.14 -23.75 -12.57
C ASP A 523 -5.58 -25.05 -13.26
N ASP A 524 -4.63 -25.80 -13.82
CA ASP A 524 -4.86 -27.08 -14.51
C ASP A 524 -4.48 -28.22 -13.55
N SER A 525 -5.20 -28.33 -12.42
CA SER A 525 -4.97 -29.39 -11.43
C SER A 525 -5.83 -30.64 -11.65
N SER A 526 -6.20 -30.94 -12.90
CA SER A 526 -6.88 -32.18 -13.27
C SER A 526 -6.23 -32.84 -14.48
N PHE A 527 -5.05 -33.42 -14.25
CA PHE A 527 -4.56 -34.62 -14.92
C PHE A 527 -3.80 -35.52 -13.94
#